data_AF-A0A2D8V9E2-F1
#
_entry.id   AF-A0A2D8V9E2-F1
#
_cell.length_a   1.000
_cell.length_b   1.000
_cell.length_c   1.000
_cell.angle_alpha   90.00
_cell.angle_beta   90.00
_cell.angle_gamma   90.00
#
_symmetry.space_group_name_H-M   'P 1'
#
loop_
_entity.id
_entity.type
_entity.pdbx_description
1 polymer ?
#
loop_
_entity_poly.entity_id
_entity_poly.type
_entity_poly.pdbx_seq_one_letter_code
_entity_poly.pdbx_strand_id
1 'polypeptide(L)'
;MNSKAKINLNHLVENINYLKSKVPNSEIFPVVKSNAYGHGVVEVVKKLSDNLIRTVCVATNNEIIQILNEDIKIDIFHLGKIVLNNNVMRKNIIFTINSLKDINYINEKCSKKKYQVRCHIKVDTGMKRLGCEISEFRDIYELALESKYIILEGVYSHLSSADDIKSSHNKKQIKLFHQIINQIKNKNIKFHLLNSAGIFNYGKFSFDIVRTGLSIYGISPNKKIDKNLKPVMKLTAPV
;
A
#
# COMPACT_ATOMS: atom_id res chain seq x y z
N MET A 1 35.06 -17.95 1.11
CA MET A 1 34.13 -16.88 1.53
C MET A 1 32.81 -17.09 0.83
N ASN A 2 31.67 -16.68 1.39
CA ASN A 2 30.37 -16.81 0.73
C ASN A 2 29.92 -15.46 0.16
N SER A 3 29.06 -15.48 -0.87
CA SER A 3 28.37 -14.29 -1.34
C SER A 3 27.49 -13.69 -0.22
N LYS A 4 27.40 -12.36 -0.18
CA LYS A 4 26.70 -11.60 0.87
C LYS A 4 25.91 -10.44 0.26
N ALA A 5 24.67 -10.26 0.68
CA ALA A 5 23.89 -9.05 0.45
C ALA A 5 23.95 -8.17 1.71
N LYS A 6 24.54 -6.98 1.60
CA LYS A 6 24.62 -5.98 2.68
C LYS A 6 23.48 -4.98 2.54
N ILE A 7 22.72 -4.76 3.60
CA ILE A 7 21.55 -3.87 3.63
C ILE A 7 21.88 -2.63 4.45
N ASN A 8 21.84 -1.45 3.83
CA ASN A 8 22.07 -0.17 4.47
C ASN A 8 20.74 0.51 4.85
N LEU A 9 20.29 0.27 6.06
CA LEU A 9 19.03 0.81 6.57
C LEU A 9 19.03 2.34 6.76
N ASN A 10 20.18 3.01 6.73
CA ASN A 10 20.22 4.47 6.75
C ASN A 10 19.83 5.04 5.38
N HIS A 11 20.25 4.41 4.28
CA HIS A 11 19.79 4.78 2.95
C HIS A 11 18.26 4.64 2.81
N LEU A 12 17.66 3.63 3.45
CA LEU A 12 16.20 3.46 3.48
C LEU A 12 15.51 4.71 4.07
N VAL A 13 15.99 5.21 5.20
CA VAL A 13 15.44 6.41 5.86
C VAL A 13 15.63 7.65 5.00
N GLU A 14 16.81 7.83 4.41
CA GLU A 14 17.09 8.96 3.51
C GLU A 14 16.17 8.95 2.29
N ASN A 15 15.93 7.78 1.69
CA ASN A 15 15.00 7.63 0.57
C ASN A 15 13.57 7.96 0.98
N ILE A 16 13.12 7.52 2.16
CA ILE A 16 11.81 7.87 2.69
C ILE A 16 11.68 9.38 2.87
N ASN A 17 12.68 10.04 3.44
CA ASN A 17 12.66 11.50 3.64
C ASN A 17 12.66 12.26 2.32
N TYR A 18 13.40 11.77 1.32
CA TYR A 18 13.35 12.32 -0.04
C TYR A 18 11.97 12.15 -0.67
N LEU A 19 11.33 10.99 -0.52
CA LEU A 19 9.98 10.77 -1.03
C LEU A 19 8.96 11.66 -0.30
N LYS A 20 9.10 11.86 1.02
CA LYS A 20 8.24 12.79 1.80
C LYS A 20 8.34 14.21 1.27
N SER A 21 9.54 14.69 0.91
CA SER A 21 9.71 16.04 0.37
C SER A 21 9.06 16.25 -1.01
N LYS A 22 8.81 15.17 -1.76
CA LYS A 22 8.07 15.22 -3.04
C LYS A 22 6.55 15.27 -2.87
N VAL A 23 6.04 14.78 -1.74
CA VAL A 23 4.60 14.69 -1.43
C VAL A 23 4.32 15.14 0.01
N PRO A 24 4.61 16.42 0.35
CA PRO A 24 4.60 16.89 1.74
C PRO A 24 3.24 16.79 2.43
N ASN A 25 2.15 16.71 1.65
CA ASN A 25 0.78 16.64 2.16
C ASN A 25 0.22 15.21 2.22
N SER A 26 1.02 14.20 1.89
CA SER A 26 0.58 12.80 1.85
C SER A 26 1.34 11.94 2.85
N GLU A 27 0.63 11.02 3.48
CA GLU A 27 1.25 9.96 4.27
C GLU A 27 1.94 8.96 3.34
N ILE A 28 3.10 8.45 3.77
CA ILE A 28 3.81 7.39 3.06
C ILE A 28 3.48 6.05 3.69
N PHE A 29 2.97 5.14 2.88
CA PHE A 29 2.78 3.73 3.23
C PHE A 29 3.83 2.88 2.48
N PRO A 30 4.98 2.55 3.10
CA PRO A 30 6.01 1.76 2.45
C PRO A 30 5.52 0.34 2.16
N VAL A 31 5.80 -0.16 0.96
CA VAL A 31 5.44 -1.52 0.54
C VAL A 31 6.61 -2.45 0.81
N VAL A 32 6.40 -3.38 1.74
CA VAL A 32 7.43 -4.31 2.27
C VAL A 32 7.14 -5.77 1.96
N LYS A 33 6.23 -6.03 1.00
CA LYS A 33 5.99 -7.39 0.47
C LYS A 33 7.26 -8.05 -0.08
N SER A 34 7.21 -9.35 -0.28
CA SER A 34 8.28 -10.20 -0.81
C SER A 34 9.56 -10.04 0.01
N ASN A 35 9.44 -10.16 1.34
CA ASN A 35 10.54 -9.98 2.30
C ASN A 35 11.23 -8.61 2.15
N ALA A 36 10.45 -7.53 2.12
CA ALA A 36 10.92 -6.18 1.80
C ALA A 36 11.72 -6.13 0.49
N TYR A 37 11.19 -6.72 -0.58
CA TYR A 37 11.86 -6.81 -1.88
C TYR A 37 13.26 -7.45 -1.76
N GLY A 38 13.40 -8.46 -0.90
CA GLY A 38 14.65 -9.16 -0.62
C GLY A 38 15.59 -8.46 0.39
N HIS A 39 15.19 -7.34 1.00
CA HIS A 39 16.02 -6.60 1.95
C HIS A 39 15.88 -7.07 3.41
N GLY A 40 14.97 -8.01 3.69
CA GLY A 40 14.70 -8.50 5.04
C GLY A 40 13.59 -7.70 5.72
N VAL A 41 12.39 -8.26 5.80
CA VAL A 41 11.19 -7.51 6.23
C VAL A 41 11.24 -7.07 7.69
N VAL A 42 11.75 -7.89 8.61
CA VAL A 42 11.76 -7.58 10.05
C VAL A 42 12.60 -6.32 10.32
N GLU A 43 13.86 -6.32 9.89
CA GLU A 43 14.78 -5.19 10.08
C GLU A 43 14.31 -3.92 9.35
N VAL A 44 13.76 -4.08 8.15
CA VAL A 44 13.18 -2.95 7.39
C VAL A 44 11.98 -2.35 8.13
N VAL A 45 11.03 -3.18 8.59
CA VAL A 45 9.83 -2.70 9.27
C VAL A 45 10.17 -2.07 10.62
N LYS A 46 11.12 -2.65 11.37
CA LYS A 46 11.63 -2.06 12.61
C LYS A 46 12.23 -0.67 12.36
N LYS A 47 13.14 -0.56 11.38
CA LYS A 47 13.73 0.74 11.01
C LYS A 47 12.67 1.76 10.59
N LEU A 48 11.65 1.35 9.83
CA LEU A 48 10.57 2.24 9.41
C LEU A 48 9.75 2.72 10.62
N SER A 49 9.41 1.82 11.54
CA SER A 49 8.69 2.13 12.79
C SER A 49 9.48 3.14 13.66
N ASP A 50 10.79 2.90 13.85
CA ASP A 50 11.69 3.82 14.57
C ASP A 50 11.78 5.21 13.93
N ASN A 51 11.42 5.34 12.65
CA ASN A 51 11.42 6.59 11.87
C ASN A 51 10.00 7.11 11.60
N LEU A 52 9.08 6.83 12.53
CA LEU A 52 7.71 7.38 12.59
C LEU A 52 6.81 6.98 11.41
N ILE A 53 7.13 5.90 10.69
CA ILE A 53 6.18 5.27 9.76
C ILE A 53 5.16 4.48 10.58
N ARG A 54 3.89 4.81 10.40
CA ARG A 54 2.79 4.20 11.15
C ARG A 54 2.18 2.97 10.46
N THR A 55 2.30 2.87 9.14
CA THR A 55 1.67 1.81 8.35
C THR A 55 2.60 1.30 7.26
N VAL A 56 2.70 -0.02 7.11
CA VAL A 56 3.38 -0.69 6.00
C VAL A 56 2.40 -1.52 5.18
N CYS A 57 2.68 -1.70 3.88
CA CYS A 57 1.87 -2.52 3.00
C CYS A 57 2.52 -3.89 2.76
N VAL A 58 1.71 -4.96 2.81
CA VAL A 58 2.09 -6.33 2.44
C VAL A 58 1.10 -6.92 1.43
N ALA A 59 1.37 -8.11 0.90
CA ALA A 59 0.57 -8.75 -0.14
C ALA A 59 -0.08 -10.07 0.31
N THR A 60 0.41 -10.70 1.39
CA THR A 60 -0.08 -12.00 1.86
C THR A 60 -0.26 -12.06 3.37
N ASN A 61 -1.10 -12.97 3.84
CA ASN A 61 -1.26 -13.24 5.27
C ASN A 61 0.02 -13.74 5.94
N ASN A 62 0.88 -14.48 5.23
CA ASN A 62 2.14 -14.97 5.79
C ASN A 62 3.07 -13.80 6.12
N GLU A 63 3.11 -12.77 5.28
CA GLU A 63 3.87 -11.55 5.55
C GLU A 63 3.28 -10.76 6.73
N ILE A 64 1.94 -10.74 6.88
CA ILE A 64 1.30 -10.16 8.06
C ILE A 64 1.77 -10.88 9.33
N ILE A 65 1.66 -12.21 9.35
CA ILE A 65 2.04 -13.04 10.51
C ILE A 65 3.53 -12.87 10.82
N GLN A 66 4.39 -12.82 9.80
CA GLN A 66 5.82 -12.59 9.98
C GLN A 66 6.11 -11.28 10.72
N ILE A 67 5.38 -10.19 10.40
CA ILE A 67 5.54 -8.92 11.12
C ILE A 67 4.88 -8.95 12.50
N LEU A 68 3.73 -9.62 12.65
CA LEU A 68 3.03 -9.73 13.93
C LEU A 68 3.77 -10.58 14.98
N ASN A 69 4.63 -11.49 14.54
CA ASN A 69 5.50 -12.26 15.43
C ASN A 69 6.61 -11.39 16.05
N GLU A 70 6.81 -10.19 15.51
CA GLU A 70 7.70 -9.18 16.07
C GLU A 70 6.88 -8.20 16.91
N ASP A 71 7.41 -7.74 18.04
CA ASP A 71 6.76 -6.74 18.90
C ASP A 71 6.95 -5.31 18.34
N ILE A 72 6.53 -5.11 17.09
CA ILE A 72 6.65 -3.83 16.38
C ILE A 72 5.29 -3.14 16.35
N LYS A 73 5.23 -1.93 16.91
CA LYS A 73 4.03 -1.09 16.91
C LYS A 73 3.83 -0.45 15.54
N ILE A 74 3.20 -1.18 14.63
CA ILE A 74 2.90 -0.71 13.27
C ILE A 74 1.58 -1.28 12.75
N ASP A 75 0.86 -0.47 11.98
CA ASP A 75 -0.27 -0.94 11.19
C ASP A 75 0.21 -1.66 9.93
N ILE A 76 -0.52 -2.68 9.51
CA ILE A 76 -0.22 -3.48 8.32
C ILE A 76 -1.41 -3.44 7.38
N PHE A 77 -1.20 -2.83 6.21
CA PHE A 77 -2.17 -2.78 5.14
C PHE A 77 -1.97 -3.94 4.15
N HIS A 78 -2.93 -4.85 4.11
CA HIS A 78 -2.92 -6.03 3.24
C HIS A 78 -3.56 -5.71 1.88
N LEU A 79 -2.71 -5.61 0.85
CA LEU A 79 -3.11 -5.26 -0.51
C LEU A 79 -3.76 -6.41 -1.30
N GLY A 80 -3.77 -7.62 -0.74
CA GLY A 80 -4.19 -8.86 -1.38
C GLY A 80 -5.69 -9.13 -1.28
N LYS A 81 -6.07 -10.36 -1.64
CA LYS A 81 -7.44 -10.87 -1.44
C LYS A 81 -7.67 -11.15 0.04
N ILE A 82 -8.86 -10.86 0.56
CA ILE A 82 -9.17 -11.05 1.97
C ILE A 82 -9.22 -12.55 2.30
N VAL A 83 -8.45 -12.96 3.30
CA VAL A 83 -8.56 -14.28 3.92
C VAL A 83 -8.52 -14.07 5.43
N LEU A 84 -9.67 -14.17 6.09
CA LEU A 84 -9.79 -13.89 7.52
C LEU A 84 -9.56 -15.17 8.34
N ASN A 85 -8.67 -15.08 9.33
CA ASN A 85 -8.44 -16.13 10.31
C ASN A 85 -8.00 -15.52 11.66
N ASN A 86 -7.87 -16.36 12.69
CA ASN A 86 -7.52 -15.92 14.05
C ASN A 86 -6.13 -15.29 14.15
N ASN A 87 -5.22 -15.52 13.21
CA ASN A 87 -3.85 -15.01 13.26
C ASN A 87 -3.76 -13.58 12.69
N VAL A 88 -4.61 -13.22 11.72
CA VAL A 88 -4.57 -11.91 11.04
C VAL A 88 -5.71 -10.97 11.40
N MET A 89 -6.77 -11.45 12.08
CA MET A 89 -7.81 -10.57 12.62
C MET A 89 -7.29 -9.86 13.88
N ARG A 90 -6.52 -8.78 13.67
CA ARG A 90 -5.95 -7.90 14.70
C ARG A 90 -6.28 -6.45 14.40
N LYS A 91 -6.26 -5.58 15.41
CA LYS A 91 -6.73 -4.18 15.32
C LYS A 91 -5.82 -3.31 14.45
N ASN A 92 -4.56 -3.71 14.31
CA ASN A 92 -3.56 -3.03 13.50
C ASN A 92 -3.54 -3.52 12.03
N ILE A 93 -4.49 -4.37 11.60
CA ILE A 93 -4.54 -4.87 10.23
C ILE A 93 -5.65 -4.19 9.45
N ILE A 94 -5.28 -3.67 8.28
CA ILE A 94 -6.19 -3.07 7.31
C ILE A 94 -6.29 -4.02 6.11
N PHE A 95 -7.50 -4.38 5.70
CA PHE A 95 -7.74 -5.28 4.58
C PHE A 95 -8.23 -4.54 3.33
N THR A 96 -7.99 -5.11 2.15
CA THR A 96 -8.53 -4.59 0.89
C THR A 96 -9.83 -5.28 0.49
N ILE A 97 -10.92 -4.52 0.39
CA ILE A 97 -12.16 -4.96 -0.27
C ILE A 97 -11.98 -4.81 -1.78
N ASN A 98 -12.11 -5.91 -2.53
CA ASN A 98 -11.95 -5.95 -3.99
C ASN A 98 -13.26 -6.24 -4.72
N SER A 99 -14.33 -6.63 -4.01
CA SER A 99 -15.61 -6.99 -4.61
C SER A 99 -16.72 -7.02 -3.57
N LEU A 100 -17.98 -7.08 -4.02
CA LEU A 100 -19.14 -7.29 -3.15
C LEU A 100 -19.03 -8.60 -2.33
N LYS A 101 -18.41 -9.64 -2.90
CA LYS A 101 -18.19 -10.92 -2.22
C LYS A 101 -17.33 -10.77 -0.97
N ASP A 102 -16.39 -9.83 -0.97
CA ASP A 102 -15.54 -9.56 0.20
C ASP A 102 -16.34 -8.95 1.35
N ILE A 103 -17.32 -8.07 1.07
CA ILE A 103 -18.21 -7.51 2.10
C ILE A 103 -19.01 -8.62 2.77
N ASN A 104 -19.65 -9.48 1.97
CA ASN A 104 -20.44 -10.61 2.46
C ASN A 104 -19.56 -11.55 3.31
N TYR A 105 -18.36 -11.86 2.83
CA TYR A 105 -17.40 -12.70 3.54
C TYR A 105 -16.96 -12.08 4.88
N ILE A 106 -16.66 -10.77 4.91
CA ILE A 106 -16.33 -10.06 6.15
C ILE A 106 -17.49 -10.16 7.14
N ASN A 107 -18.71 -9.82 6.71
CA ASN A 107 -19.90 -9.83 7.56
C ASN A 107 -20.14 -11.22 8.17
N GLU A 108 -20.03 -12.28 7.37
CA GLU A 108 -20.22 -13.66 7.82
C GLU A 108 -19.15 -14.09 8.84
N LYS A 109 -17.86 -13.81 8.57
CA LYS A 109 -16.76 -14.23 9.46
C LYS A 109 -16.67 -13.39 10.74
N CYS A 110 -16.96 -12.10 10.64
CA CYS A 110 -16.80 -11.16 11.73
C CYS A 110 -17.99 -11.16 12.69
N SER A 111 -19.21 -11.42 12.21
CA SER A 111 -20.39 -11.60 13.07
C SER A 111 -20.23 -12.72 14.08
N LYS A 112 -19.71 -13.87 13.64
CA LYS A 112 -19.42 -15.04 14.50
C LYS A 112 -18.45 -14.71 15.64
N LYS A 113 -17.56 -13.73 15.46
CA LYS A 113 -16.53 -13.34 16.43
C LYS A 113 -16.82 -12.01 17.13
N LYS A 114 -17.91 -11.31 16.76
CA LYS A 114 -18.23 -9.96 17.20
C LYS A 114 -17.03 -9.00 17.09
N TYR A 115 -16.32 -9.05 15.96
CA TYR A 115 -15.09 -8.30 15.74
C TYR A 115 -15.24 -7.36 14.54
N GLN A 116 -14.60 -6.19 14.57
CA GLN A 116 -14.60 -5.25 13.43
C GLN A 116 -13.23 -5.25 12.75
N VAL A 117 -13.22 -5.24 11.42
CA VAL A 117 -11.99 -5.14 10.63
C VAL A 117 -11.89 -3.77 9.96
N ARG A 118 -10.67 -3.25 9.86
CA ARG A 118 -10.37 -2.01 9.14
C ARG A 118 -10.21 -2.34 7.66
N CYS A 119 -10.79 -1.53 6.78
CA CYS A 119 -10.80 -1.83 5.36
C CYS A 119 -10.58 -0.60 4.49
N HIS A 120 -9.89 -0.81 3.37
CA HIS A 120 -9.88 0.11 2.24
C HIS A 120 -10.55 -0.56 1.04
N ILE A 121 -11.35 0.17 0.27
CA ILE A 121 -11.91 -0.35 -1.00
C ILE A 121 -10.91 -0.10 -2.13
N LYS A 122 -10.60 -1.15 -2.88
CA LYS A 122 -9.85 -1.01 -4.13
C LYS A 122 -10.82 -0.95 -5.30
N VAL A 123 -10.69 0.07 -6.13
CA VAL A 123 -11.43 0.20 -7.39
C VAL A 123 -10.49 -0.04 -8.56
N ASP A 124 -10.91 -0.85 -9.53
CA ASP A 124 -10.15 -1.06 -10.74
C ASP A 124 -10.43 0.04 -11.77
N THR A 125 -9.51 0.99 -11.91
CA THR A 125 -9.62 2.05 -12.92
C THR A 125 -8.99 1.69 -14.26
N GLY A 126 -8.49 0.46 -14.43
CA GLY A 126 -7.89 -0.02 -15.68
C GLY A 126 -6.64 -0.88 -15.54
N MET A 127 -6.30 -1.38 -14.34
CA MET A 127 -5.17 -2.32 -14.16
C MET A 127 -5.59 -3.77 -14.43
N LYS A 128 -6.88 -4.10 -14.26
CA LYS A 128 -7.48 -5.44 -14.52
C LYS A 128 -6.80 -6.57 -13.77
N ARG A 129 -6.54 -6.35 -12.47
CA ARG A 129 -5.88 -7.35 -11.60
C ARG A 129 -6.64 -7.63 -10.32
N LEU A 130 -7.01 -6.57 -9.60
CA LEU A 130 -7.73 -6.62 -8.32
C LEU A 130 -8.45 -5.28 -8.15
N GLY A 131 -9.58 -5.29 -7.46
CA GLY A 131 -10.43 -4.14 -7.23
C GLY A 131 -11.80 -4.33 -7.85
N CYS A 132 -12.82 -3.66 -7.31
CA CYS A 132 -14.16 -3.75 -7.84
C CYS A 132 -14.27 -2.95 -9.14
N GLU A 133 -15.23 -3.31 -9.98
CA GLU A 133 -15.51 -2.51 -11.16
C GLU A 133 -16.09 -1.15 -10.75
N ILE A 134 -15.86 -0.12 -11.57
CA ILE A 134 -16.33 1.24 -11.27
C ILE A 134 -17.86 1.29 -11.16
N SER A 135 -18.56 0.49 -11.98
CA SER A 135 -20.02 0.38 -11.95
C SER A 135 -20.56 -0.19 -10.63
N GLU A 136 -19.77 -0.99 -9.92
CA GLU A 136 -20.15 -1.62 -8.65
C GLU A 136 -19.69 -0.80 -7.43
N PHE A 137 -18.84 0.21 -7.65
CA PHE A 137 -18.18 0.93 -6.57
C PHE A 137 -19.17 1.55 -5.59
N ARG A 138 -20.24 2.18 -6.10
CA ARG A 138 -21.23 2.86 -5.27
C ARG A 138 -21.90 1.91 -4.28
N ASP A 139 -22.41 0.79 -4.79
CA ASP A 139 -23.10 -0.21 -3.97
C ASP A 139 -22.16 -0.82 -2.93
N ILE A 140 -20.92 -1.13 -3.33
CA ILE A 140 -19.89 -1.65 -2.42
C ILE A 140 -19.54 -0.63 -1.33
N TYR A 141 -19.44 0.65 -1.70
CA TYR A 141 -19.15 1.73 -0.75
C TYR A 141 -20.28 1.92 0.26
N GLU A 142 -21.54 1.97 -0.20
CA GLU A 142 -22.72 2.11 0.67
C GLU A 142 -22.84 0.90 1.62
N LEU A 143 -22.72 -0.33 1.11
CA LEU A 143 -22.77 -1.54 1.93
C LEU A 143 -21.61 -1.66 2.93
N ALA A 144 -20.42 -1.17 2.57
CA ALA A 144 -19.28 -1.14 3.50
C ALA A 144 -19.51 -0.15 4.65
N LEU A 145 -20.19 0.97 4.41
CA LEU A 145 -20.56 1.94 5.46
C LEU A 145 -21.67 1.43 6.38
N GLU A 146 -22.63 0.68 5.84
CA GLU A 146 -23.75 0.11 6.62
C GLU A 146 -23.32 -1.08 7.50
N SER A 147 -22.23 -1.76 7.13
CA SER A 147 -21.74 -2.92 7.87
C SER A 147 -21.24 -2.54 9.27
N LYS A 148 -21.82 -3.19 10.28
CA LYS A 148 -21.34 -3.12 11.67
C LYS A 148 -19.97 -3.75 11.89
N TYR A 149 -19.43 -4.47 10.91
CA TYR A 149 -18.18 -5.23 11.02
C TYR A 149 -17.02 -4.63 10.22
N ILE A 150 -17.28 -3.58 9.44
CA ILE A 150 -16.31 -2.91 8.59
C ILE A 150 -16.08 -1.49 9.13
N ILE A 151 -14.82 -1.16 9.39
CA ILE A 151 -14.38 0.22 9.59
C ILE A 151 -13.73 0.65 8.27
N LEU A 152 -14.48 1.40 7.47
CA LEU A 152 -13.99 1.86 6.17
C LEU A 152 -13.12 3.11 6.35
N GLU A 153 -11.85 3.01 6.00
CA GLU A 153 -10.84 4.07 6.21
C GLU A 153 -10.35 4.71 4.91
N GLY A 154 -10.50 4.04 3.78
CA GLY A 154 -9.94 4.55 2.53
C GLY A 154 -10.47 3.92 1.24
N VAL A 155 -10.21 4.60 0.13
CA VAL A 155 -10.51 4.15 -1.23
C VAL A 155 -9.29 4.35 -2.11
N TYR A 156 -8.97 3.37 -2.95
CA TYR A 156 -7.76 3.44 -3.77
C TYR A 156 -7.82 2.74 -5.10
N SER A 157 -6.90 3.13 -5.97
CA SER A 157 -6.59 2.42 -7.21
C SER A 157 -5.08 2.29 -7.40
N HIS A 158 -4.65 1.74 -8.53
CA HIS A 158 -3.25 1.59 -8.91
C HIS A 158 -3.06 1.93 -10.39
N LEU A 159 -2.13 2.83 -10.68
CA LEU A 159 -1.72 3.14 -12.05
C LEU A 159 -0.97 1.96 -12.65
N SER A 160 -1.31 1.56 -13.87
CA SER A 160 -0.68 0.39 -14.52
C SER A 160 0.71 0.69 -15.07
N SER A 161 0.96 1.92 -15.50
CA SER A 161 2.16 2.30 -16.26
C SER A 161 2.74 3.60 -15.74
N ALA A 162 2.77 3.78 -14.42
CA ALA A 162 3.11 5.05 -13.77
C ALA A 162 4.53 5.57 -14.07
N ASP A 163 5.42 4.71 -14.58
CA ASP A 163 6.77 5.00 -15.08
C ASP A 163 6.79 5.62 -16.48
N ASP A 164 5.68 5.57 -17.22
CA ASP A 164 5.50 6.26 -18.50
C ASP A 164 4.64 7.52 -18.34
N ILE A 165 5.30 8.68 -18.28
CA ILE A 165 4.66 10.00 -18.16
C ILE A 165 3.73 10.33 -19.34
N LYS A 166 3.96 9.75 -20.52
CA LYS A 166 3.16 9.99 -21.73
C LYS A 166 1.94 9.07 -21.85
N SER A 167 1.79 8.10 -20.95
CA SER A 167 0.70 7.14 -20.98
C SER A 167 -0.68 7.81 -20.97
N SER A 168 -1.41 7.66 -22.07
CA SER A 168 -2.83 8.06 -22.17
C SER A 168 -3.71 7.23 -21.22
N HIS A 169 -3.31 5.99 -20.96
CA HIS A 169 -3.98 5.10 -20.02
C HIS A 169 -3.94 5.63 -18.59
N ASN A 170 -2.78 6.06 -18.09
CA ASN A 170 -2.69 6.66 -16.75
C ASN A 170 -3.57 7.90 -16.62
N LYS A 171 -3.62 8.76 -17.65
CA LYS A 171 -4.51 9.93 -17.66
C LYS A 171 -5.98 9.53 -17.51
N LYS A 172 -6.41 8.47 -18.21
CA LYS A 172 -7.75 7.90 -18.07
C LYS A 172 -7.97 7.34 -16.66
N GLN A 173 -7.02 6.58 -16.12
CA GLN A 173 -7.12 6.03 -14.76
C GLN A 173 -7.24 7.13 -13.69
N ILE A 174 -6.48 8.21 -13.81
CA ILE A 174 -6.54 9.37 -12.92
C ILE A 174 -7.90 10.06 -13.01
N LYS A 175 -8.40 10.30 -14.23
CA LYS A 175 -9.73 10.92 -14.44
C LYS A 175 -10.84 10.08 -13.81
N LEU A 176 -10.83 8.76 -14.04
CA LEU A 176 -11.79 7.83 -13.45
C LEU A 176 -11.70 7.83 -11.92
N PHE A 177 -10.49 7.85 -11.36
CA PHE A 177 -10.31 7.91 -9.91
C PHE A 177 -10.84 9.22 -9.30
N HIS A 178 -10.65 10.36 -9.97
CA HIS A 178 -11.27 11.62 -9.54
C HIS A 178 -12.81 11.55 -9.55
N GLN A 179 -13.41 10.92 -10.56
CA GLN A 179 -14.86 10.73 -10.61
C GLN A 179 -15.37 9.88 -9.45
N ILE A 180 -14.59 8.89 -9.01
CA ILE A 180 -14.89 8.08 -7.82
C ILE A 180 -14.83 8.93 -6.55
N ILE A 181 -13.74 9.69 -6.37
CA ILE A 181 -13.57 10.56 -5.20
C ILE A 181 -14.72 11.57 -5.07
N ASN A 182 -15.15 12.16 -6.19
CA ASN A 182 -16.23 13.15 -6.18
C ASN A 182 -17.59 12.59 -5.72
N GLN A 183 -17.76 11.26 -5.69
CA GLN A 183 -18.97 10.62 -5.16
C GLN A 183 -18.94 10.48 -3.63
N ILE A 184 -17.77 10.64 -3.01
CA ILE A 184 -17.54 10.37 -1.59
C ILE A 184 -17.55 11.69 -0.81
N LYS A 185 -18.58 11.90 0.01
CA LYS A 185 -18.70 13.10 0.88
C LYS A 185 -18.11 12.92 2.27
N ASN A 186 -17.77 11.69 2.66
CA ASN A 186 -17.27 11.37 3.99
C ASN A 186 -15.80 11.78 4.12
N LYS A 187 -15.53 12.81 4.93
CA LYS A 187 -14.19 13.37 5.14
C LYS A 187 -13.22 12.43 5.87
N ASN A 188 -13.70 11.36 6.48
CA ASN A 188 -12.85 10.39 7.17
C ASN A 188 -12.24 9.35 6.21
N ILE A 189 -12.70 9.30 4.96
CA ILE A 189 -12.19 8.38 3.95
C ILE A 189 -10.96 8.99 3.29
N LYS A 190 -9.83 8.28 3.38
CA LYS A 190 -8.57 8.65 2.73
C LYS A 190 -8.47 8.10 1.32
N PHE A 191 -7.82 8.83 0.43
CA PHE A 191 -7.62 8.45 -0.96
C PHE A 191 -6.17 8.17 -1.27
N HIS A 192 -5.93 7.13 -2.08
CA HIS A 192 -4.59 6.87 -2.59
C HIS A 192 -4.55 6.27 -3.98
N LEU A 193 -3.57 6.70 -4.75
CA LEU A 193 -3.41 6.26 -6.14
C LEU A 193 -1.97 5.87 -6.43
N LEU A 194 -1.05 6.78 -6.12
CA LEU A 194 0.32 6.72 -6.59
C LEU A 194 1.13 5.59 -5.94
N ASN A 195 1.92 4.94 -6.79
CA ASN A 195 3.03 4.09 -6.38
C ASN A 195 4.34 4.90 -6.43
N SER A 196 5.50 4.23 -6.28
CA SER A 196 6.82 4.85 -6.44
C SER A 196 6.94 5.72 -7.70
N ALA A 197 6.66 5.17 -8.89
CA ALA A 197 6.75 5.90 -10.16
C ALA A 197 5.75 7.06 -10.23
N GLY A 198 4.54 6.84 -9.67
CA GLY A 198 3.49 7.84 -9.59
C GLY A 198 3.93 9.11 -8.89
N ILE A 199 4.71 9.02 -7.81
CA ILE A 199 5.21 10.20 -7.09
C ILE A 199 6.02 11.12 -8.00
N PHE A 200 6.93 10.55 -8.80
CA PHE A 200 7.81 11.34 -9.66
C PHE A 200 7.10 11.92 -10.87
N ASN A 201 6.19 11.17 -11.48
CA ASN A 201 5.58 11.55 -12.76
C ASN A 201 4.21 12.22 -12.60
N TYR A 202 3.54 12.00 -11.47
CA TYR A 202 2.15 12.36 -11.22
C TYR A 202 1.92 12.92 -9.81
N GLY A 203 2.95 13.46 -9.14
CA GLY A 203 2.92 13.89 -7.72
C GLY A 203 1.77 14.85 -7.34
N LYS A 204 1.21 15.60 -8.30
CA LYS A 204 0.00 16.42 -8.10
C LYS A 204 -1.27 15.62 -7.77
N PHE A 205 -1.25 14.31 -7.96
CA PHE A 205 -2.33 13.37 -7.68
C PHE A 205 -1.98 12.43 -6.52
N SER A 206 -1.21 12.92 -5.55
CA SER A 206 -0.73 12.14 -4.39
C SER A 206 -1.81 11.87 -3.36
N PHE A 207 -2.84 12.73 -3.29
CA PHE A 207 -3.96 12.63 -2.36
C PHE A 207 -3.48 12.48 -0.90
N ASP A 208 -4.18 11.70 -0.08
CA ASP A 208 -3.90 11.56 1.35
C ASP A 208 -2.77 10.56 1.62
N ILE A 209 -2.65 9.51 0.80
CA ILE A 209 -1.65 8.45 0.99
C ILE A 209 -0.94 8.11 -0.34
N VAL A 210 0.38 7.89 -0.29
CA VAL A 210 1.16 7.29 -1.38
C VAL A 210 1.78 5.96 -0.96
N ARG A 211 1.81 4.98 -1.88
CA ARG A 211 2.33 3.63 -1.59
C ARG A 211 3.68 3.42 -2.23
N THR A 212 4.76 3.51 -1.45
CA THR A 212 6.13 3.50 -1.98
C THR A 212 6.77 2.13 -1.89
N GLY A 213 7.06 1.50 -3.02
CA GLY A 213 7.80 0.23 -3.10
C GLY A 213 9.27 0.49 -3.44
N LEU A 214 9.67 0.15 -4.67
CA LEU A 214 11.05 0.19 -5.18
C LEU A 214 11.87 1.41 -4.76
N SER A 215 11.30 2.62 -4.79
CA SER A 215 12.06 3.84 -4.46
C SER A 215 12.49 3.96 -3.01
N ILE A 216 11.82 3.32 -2.04
CA ILE A 216 12.34 3.31 -0.66
C ILE A 216 13.66 2.55 -0.57
N TYR A 217 13.88 1.59 -1.48
CA TYR A 217 15.10 0.80 -1.59
C TYR A 217 16.17 1.45 -2.49
N GLY A 218 15.96 2.69 -2.91
CA GLY A 218 16.91 3.43 -3.73
C GLY A 218 16.81 3.14 -5.23
N ILE A 219 15.75 2.46 -5.65
CA ILE A 219 15.55 2.11 -7.06
C ILE A 219 14.71 3.18 -7.74
N SER A 220 15.29 3.79 -8.77
CA SER A 220 14.61 4.79 -9.59
C SER A 220 13.50 4.12 -10.40
N PRO A 221 12.27 4.66 -10.37
CA PRO A 221 11.17 4.07 -11.14
C PRO A 221 11.23 4.43 -12.63
N ASN A 222 11.99 5.46 -12.99
CA ASN A 222 12.15 5.92 -14.35
C ASN A 222 13.47 5.40 -14.93
N LYS A 223 13.61 5.41 -16.27
CA LYS A 223 14.85 4.99 -16.96
C LYS A 223 16.11 5.75 -16.52
N LYS A 224 15.95 6.98 -16.00
CA LYS A 224 17.05 7.80 -15.50
C LYS A 224 17.22 7.59 -13.99
N ILE A 225 18.47 7.37 -13.56
CA ILE A 225 18.84 7.29 -12.15
C ILE A 225 18.58 8.66 -11.49
N ASP A 226 17.76 8.67 -10.45
CA ASP A 226 17.63 9.79 -9.52
C ASP A 226 18.79 9.76 -8.53
N LYS A 227 19.64 10.79 -8.54
CA LYS A 227 20.83 10.87 -7.69
C LYS A 227 20.51 10.98 -6.19
N ASN A 228 19.28 11.33 -5.83
CA ASN A 228 18.84 11.43 -4.44
C ASN A 228 18.33 10.10 -3.89
N LEU A 229 18.07 9.11 -4.76
CA LEU A 229 17.74 7.76 -4.34
C LEU A 229 19.01 6.95 -4.12
N LYS A 230 19.26 6.54 -2.87
CA LYS A 230 20.45 5.79 -2.48
C LYS A 230 20.14 4.30 -2.41
N PRO A 231 20.84 3.44 -3.19
CA PRO A 231 20.63 2.00 -3.15
C PRO A 231 20.79 1.43 -1.74
N VAL A 232 19.80 0.66 -1.29
CA VAL A 232 19.80 0.06 0.06
C VAL A 232 20.58 -1.25 0.09
N MET A 233 20.60 -2.03 -0.99
CA MET A 233 21.32 -3.30 -1.07
C MET A 233 22.64 -3.19 -1.83
N LYS A 234 23.69 -3.85 -1.33
CA LYS A 234 24.94 -4.12 -2.03
C LYS A 234 25.26 -5.61 -1.99
N LEU A 235 25.28 -6.27 -3.14
CA LEU A 235 25.70 -7.67 -3.28
C LEU A 235 27.23 -7.74 -3.48
N THR A 236 27.91 -8.61 -2.74
CA THR A 236 29.34 -8.87 -2.87
C THR A 236 29.58 -10.38 -2.94
N ALA A 237 30.44 -10.84 -3.84
CA ALA A 237 30.88 -12.22 -3.95
C ALA A 237 32.40 -12.29 -3.88
N PRO A 238 32.98 -13.38 -3.34
CA PRO A 238 34.40 -13.65 -3.55
C PRO A 238 34.68 -13.86 -5.05
N VAL A 239 35.92 -13.60 -5.45
CA VAL A 239 36.45 -14.04 -6.75
C VAL A 239 36.61 -15.55 -6.74
#